data_AF-A0A967SNQ8-F1
#
_entry.id   AF-A0A967SNQ8-F1
#
_cell.length_a   1.000
_cell.length_b   1.000
_cell.length_c   1.000
_cell.angle_alpha   90.00
_cell.angle_beta   90.00
_cell.angle_gamma   90.00
#
_symmetry.space_group_name_H-M   'P 1'
#
loop_
_entity.id
_entity.type
_entity.pdbx_description
1 polymer ?
#
loop_
_entity_poly.entity_id
_entity_poly.type
_entity_poly.pdbx_seq_one_letter_code
_entity_poly.pdbx_strand_id
1 'polypeptide(L)'
;MAVAVHSIEESRALFELLTGGSCSPPETLPDQGVRVAFVGAVELLEPLAEDTTVGRFLQRRGPGLHHVAYRVDDLASELRRLEAEGIRLVDREPRAGA
;
A
#
# COMPACT_ATOMS: atom_id res chain seq x y z
N MET A 1 4.08 5.49 -0.80
CA MET A 1 2.67 5.84 -1.11
C MET A 1 2.09 4.68 -1.90
N ALA A 2 0.91 4.21 -1.55
CA ALA A 2 0.32 3.04 -2.19
C ALA A 2 -0.79 3.39 -3.17
N VAL A 3 -0.72 2.83 -4.37
CA VAL A 3 -1.71 2.97 -5.44
C VAL A 3 -2.31 1.60 -5.72
N ALA A 4 -3.62 1.48 -5.58
CA ALA A 4 -4.35 0.28 -5.96
C ALA A 4 -4.50 0.22 -7.49
N VAL A 5 -4.14 -0.92 -8.07
CA VAL A 5 -4.17 -1.17 -9.52
C VAL A 5 -4.82 -2.53 -9.80
N HIS A 6 -5.43 -2.68 -10.98
CA HIS A 6 -5.96 -3.99 -11.41
C HIS A 6 -4.85 -4.97 -11.80
N SER A 7 -3.74 -4.45 -12.31
CA SER A 7 -2.59 -5.24 -12.75
C SER A 7 -1.32 -4.41 -12.57
N ILE A 8 -0.36 -4.93 -11.81
CA ILE A 8 0.98 -4.35 -11.70
C ILE A 8 1.67 -4.37 -13.06
N GLU A 9 1.51 -5.45 -13.84
CA GLU A 9 2.16 -5.62 -15.13
C GLU A 9 1.67 -4.58 -16.16
N GLU A 10 0.39 -4.22 -16.14
CA GLU A 10 -0.13 -3.16 -17.02
C GLU A 10 0.26 -1.76 -16.53
N SER A 11 0.37 -1.59 -15.21
CA SER A 11 0.59 -0.28 -14.59
C SER A 11 2.07 0.13 -14.52
N ARG A 12 3.00 -0.84 -14.47
CA ARG A 12 4.43 -0.58 -14.25
C ARG A 12 5.00 0.46 -15.21
N ALA A 13 4.69 0.36 -16.50
CA ALA A 13 5.28 1.23 -17.53
C ALA A 13 4.91 2.70 -17.31
N LEU A 14 3.67 2.97 -16.87
CA LEU A 14 3.23 4.31 -16.54
C LEU A 14 3.99 4.84 -15.32
N PHE A 15 4.10 4.06 -14.25
CA PHE A 15 4.76 4.50 -13.03
C PHE A 15 6.27 4.63 -13.18
N GLU A 16 6.91 3.75 -13.96
CA GLU A 16 8.31 3.88 -14.33
C GLU A 16 8.55 5.19 -15.10
N LEU A 17 7.68 5.51 -16.07
CA LEU A 17 7.75 6.77 -16.81
C LEU A 17 7.56 8.00 -15.91
N LEU A 18 6.55 7.99 -15.02
CA LEU A 18 6.22 9.13 -14.18
C LEU A 18 7.25 9.39 -13.07
N THR A 19 7.83 8.33 -12.52
CA THR A 19 8.77 8.44 -11.39
C THR A 19 10.23 8.45 -11.82
N GLY A 20 10.54 7.98 -13.04
CA GLY A 20 11.90 7.71 -13.50
C GLY A 20 12.56 6.50 -12.82
N GLY A 21 11.82 5.78 -11.97
CA GLY A 21 12.30 4.57 -11.30
C GLY A 21 12.03 3.31 -12.12
N SER A 22 12.69 2.21 -11.76
CA SER A 22 12.37 0.88 -12.30
C SER A 22 11.44 0.15 -11.33
N CYS A 23 10.49 -0.62 -11.87
CA CYS A 23 9.61 -1.45 -11.08
C CYS A 23 10.38 -2.66 -10.52
N SER A 24 10.24 -2.91 -9.22
CA SER A 24 10.73 -4.13 -8.61
C SER A 24 9.95 -5.34 -9.14
N PRO A 25 10.53 -6.55 -9.07
CA PRO A 25 9.74 -7.77 -9.20
C PRO A 25 8.56 -7.75 -8.22
N PRO A 26 7.36 -8.18 -8.64
CA PRO A 26 6.23 -8.27 -7.74
C PRO A 26 6.42 -9.37 -6.68
N GLU A 27 6.07 -9.07 -5.43
CA GLU A 27 6.03 -10.00 -4.31
C GLU A 27 4.59 -10.30 -3.90
N THR A 28 4.27 -11.56 -3.64
CA THR A 28 2.93 -11.97 -3.19
C THR A 28 2.90 -12.02 -1.67
N LEU A 29 1.94 -11.32 -1.07
CA LEU A 29 1.69 -11.28 0.37
C LEU A 29 0.28 -11.86 0.66
N PRO A 30 0.15 -13.18 0.83
CA PRO A 30 -1.16 -13.84 0.97
C PRO A 30 -1.95 -13.35 2.18
N ASP A 31 -1.27 -13.12 3.30
CA ASP A 31 -1.90 -12.65 4.55
C ASP A 31 -2.52 -11.26 4.41
N GLN A 32 -2.00 -10.45 3.48
CA GLN A 32 -2.54 -9.13 3.15
C GLN A 32 -3.49 -9.16 1.94
N GLY A 33 -3.60 -10.30 1.25
CA GLY A 33 -4.44 -10.47 0.07
C GLY A 33 -3.97 -9.65 -1.14
N VAL A 34 -2.68 -9.33 -1.24
CA VAL A 34 -2.13 -8.48 -2.31
C VAL A 34 -0.87 -9.06 -2.92
N ARG A 35 -0.62 -8.70 -4.17
CA ARG A 35 0.70 -8.64 -4.77
C ARG A 35 1.17 -7.20 -4.76
N VAL A 36 2.44 -6.98 -4.41
CA VAL A 36 3.04 -5.67 -4.26
C VAL A 36 4.26 -5.51 -5.15
N ALA A 37 4.44 -4.34 -5.75
CA ALA A 37 5.69 -3.97 -6.42
C ALA A 37 6.02 -2.50 -6.17
N PHE A 38 7.30 -2.17 -6.13
CA PHE A 38 7.78 -0.82 -5.85
C PHE A 38 8.33 -0.16 -7.11
N VAL A 39 7.95 1.09 -7.33
CA VAL A 39 8.57 1.98 -8.32
C VAL A 39 9.05 3.24 -7.59
N GLY A 40 10.31 3.23 -7.16
CA GLY A 40 10.84 4.26 -6.27
C GLY A 40 10.09 4.27 -4.92
N ALA A 41 9.39 5.38 -4.62
CA ALA A 41 8.59 5.53 -3.40
C ALA A 41 7.09 5.18 -3.57
N VAL A 42 6.70 4.77 -4.78
CA VAL A 42 5.34 4.31 -5.09
C VAL A 42 5.26 2.81 -4.93
N GLU A 43 4.24 2.36 -4.23
CA GLU A 43 3.91 0.96 -4.00
C GLU A 43 2.64 0.65 -4.81
N LEU A 44 2.74 -0.27 -5.76
CA LEU A 44 1.61 -0.73 -6.56
C LEU A 44 0.99 -1.95 -5.88
N LEU A 45 -0.30 -1.86 -5.57
CA LEU A 45 -1.07 -2.91 -4.90
C LEU A 45 -2.06 -3.54 -5.87
N GLU A 46 -1.82 -4.78 -6.23
CA GLU A 46 -2.75 -5.62 -7.00
C GLU A 46 -3.42 -6.63 -6.07
N PRO A 47 -4.76 -6.70 -6.01
CA PRO A 47 -5.43 -7.65 -5.13
C PRO A 47 -5.30 -9.09 -5.65
N LEU A 48 -5.13 -10.05 -4.74
CA LEU A 48 -5.15 -11.47 -5.09
C LEU A 48 -6.57 -11.99 -5.35
N ALA A 49 -7.58 -11.32 -4.80
CA ALA A 49 -9.00 -11.61 -5.03
C ALA A 49 -9.86 -10.37 -4.81
N GLU A 50 -11.05 -10.39 -5.39
CA GLU A 50 -12.05 -9.33 -5.36
C GLU A 50 -12.55 -9.00 -3.94
N ASP A 51 -12.61 -9.98 -3.05
CA ASP A 51 -13.09 -9.86 -1.68
C ASP A 51 -12.01 -9.40 -0.68
N THR A 52 -10.78 -9.15 -1.14
CA THR A 52 -9.72 -8.57 -0.31
C THR A 52 -9.97 -7.09 -0.02
N THR A 53 -9.23 -6.50 0.92
CA THR A 53 -9.36 -5.06 1.23
C THR A 53 -9.10 -4.19 -0.01
N VAL A 54 -8.05 -4.49 -0.78
CA VAL A 54 -7.73 -3.77 -2.02
C VAL A 54 -8.73 -4.12 -3.13
N GLY A 55 -9.18 -5.38 -3.23
CA GLY A 55 -10.19 -5.79 -4.20
C GLY A 55 -11.50 -5.01 -4.03
N ARG A 56 -12.00 -4.93 -2.79
CA ARG A 56 -13.20 -4.12 -2.46
C ARG A 56 -12.97 -2.62 -2.65
N PHE A 57 -11.74 -2.12 -2.45
CA PHE A 57 -11.41 -0.73 -2.75
C PHE A 57 -11.57 -0.45 -4.24
N LEU A 58 -10.98 -1.29 -5.10
CA LEU A 58 -11.06 -1.16 -6.56
C LEU A 58 -12.50 -1.24 -7.07
N GLN A 59 -13.31 -2.18 -6.56
CA GLN A 59 -14.73 -2.27 -6.93
C GLN A 59 -15.52 -1.00 -6.62
N ARG A 60 -15.18 -0.31 -5.52
CA ARG A 60 -15.92 0.87 -5.05
C ARG A 60 -15.42 2.17 -5.65
N ARG A 61 -14.12 2.27 -5.96
CA ARG A 61 -13.46 3.54 -6.30
C ARG A 61 -12.66 3.51 -7.60
N GLY A 62 -12.46 2.35 -8.20
CA GLY A 62 -11.51 2.16 -9.30
C GLY A 62 -10.06 2.24 -8.85
N PRO A 63 -9.10 2.18 -9.80
CA PRO A 63 -7.68 2.32 -9.50
C PRO A 63 -7.35 3.73 -9.00
N GLY A 64 -6.40 3.83 -8.06
CA GLY A 64 -6.02 5.13 -7.49
C GLY A 64 -5.30 5.06 -6.16
N LEU A 65 -5.04 6.24 -5.59
CA LEU A 65 -4.37 6.39 -4.30
C LEU A 65 -5.14 5.67 -3.20
N HIS A 66 -4.52 4.66 -2.59
CA HIS A 66 -5.13 3.88 -1.51
C HIS A 66 -4.73 4.44 -0.14
N HIS A 67 -3.44 4.70 0.08
CA HIS A 67 -2.94 5.27 1.33
C HIS A 67 -1.56 5.93 1.16
N VAL A 68 -1.19 6.76 2.14
CA VAL A 68 0.15 7.33 2.27
C VAL A 68 0.82 6.74 3.50
N ALA A 69 2.14 6.58 3.45
CA ALA A 69 2.94 6.08 4.55
C ALA A 69 4.02 7.11 4.88
N TYR A 70 4.19 7.38 6.17
CA TYR A 70 5.21 8.29 6.68
C TYR A 70 6.25 7.48 7.44
N ARG A 71 7.53 7.76 7.16
CA ARG A 71 8.62 7.20 7.96
C ARG A 71 8.71 7.98 9.27
N VAL A 72 8.81 7.25 10.36
CA VAL A 72 9.00 7.78 11.72
C VAL A 72 10.15 7.04 12.38
N ASP A 73 10.77 7.67 13.37
CA ASP A 73 11.92 7.08 14.08
C ASP A 73 11.51 5.91 14.99
N ASP A 74 10.34 6.01 15.63
CA ASP A 74 9.77 4.96 16.50
C ASP A 74 8.25 4.85 16.28
N LEU A 75 7.82 3.78 15.60
CA LEU A 75 6.41 3.52 15.30
C LEU A 75 5.58 3.27 16.56
N ALA A 76 6.11 2.58 17.58
CA ALA A 76 5.36 2.29 18.79
C ALA A 76 5.11 3.56 19.62
N SER A 77 6.12 4.43 19.70
CA SER A 77 5.98 5.75 20.32
C SER A 77 4.97 6.61 19.58
N GLU A 78 5.05 6.62 18.25
CA GLU A 78 4.16 7.44 17.43
C GLU A 78 2.69 6.99 17.51
N LEU A 79 2.42 5.68 17.51
CA LEU A 79 1.06 5.16 17.72
C LEU A 79 0.47 5.62 19.06
N ARG A 80 1.24 5.56 20.15
CA ARG A 80 0.79 6.07 21.47
C ARG A 80 0.50 7.57 21.46
N ARG A 81 1.35 8.37 20.80
CA ARG A 81 1.14 9.81 20.66
C ARG A 81 -0.14 10.12 19.89
N LEU A 82 -0.35 9.47 18.75
CA LEU A 82 -1.54 9.67 17.91
C LEU A 82 -2.83 9.21 18.63
N GLU A 83 -2.79 8.10 19.37
CA GLU A 83 -3.93 7.66 20.19
C GLU A 83 -4.26 8.67 21.31
N ALA A 84 -3.25 9.21 21.99
CA ALA A 84 -3.41 10.25 23.00
C ALA A 84 -3.99 11.57 22.42
N GLU A 85 -3.74 11.85 21.14
CA GLU A 85 -4.33 12.97 20.39
C GLU A 85 -5.74 12.66 19.86
N GLY A 86 -6.28 11.48 20.15
CA GLY A 86 -7.65 11.08 19.78
C GLY A 86 -7.79 10.53 18.36
N ILE A 87 -6.69 10.22 17.68
CA ILE A 87 -6.73 9.59 16.35
C ILE A 87 -7.14 8.13 16.50
N ARG A 88 -8.13 7.72 15.71
CA ARG A 88 -8.56 6.32 15.66
C ARG A 88 -7.52 5.48 14.91
N LEU A 89 -6.83 4.63 15.65
CA LEU A 89 -5.89 3.66 15.11
C LEU A 89 -6.62 2.44 14.53
N VAL A 90 -6.10 1.92 13.41
CA VAL A 90 -6.48 0.60 12.87
C VAL A 90 -5.75 -0.49 13.66
N ASP A 91 -4.42 -0.39 13.69
CA ASP A 91 -3.55 -1.25 14.47
C ASP A 91 -3.02 -0.46 15.68
N ARG A 92 -3.13 -1.03 16.88
CA ARG A 92 -2.64 -0.41 18.12
C ARG A 92 -1.20 -0.77 18.45
N GLU A 93 -0.69 -1.84 17.82
CA GLU A 93 0.67 -2.32 17.97
C GLU A 93 1.34 -2.40 16.59
N PRO A 94 2.65 -2.14 16.49
CA PRO A 94 3.39 -2.34 15.25
C PRO A 94 3.25 -3.77 14.74
N ARG A 95 3.00 -3.92 13.44
CA ARG A 95 3.11 -5.19 12.73
C ARG A 95 3.96 -5.03 11.49
N ALA A 96 4.55 -6.12 11.03
CA ALA A 96 5.24 -6.13 9.75
C ALA A 96 4.26 -5.74 8.62
N GLY A 97 4.67 -4.76 7.82
CA GLY A 97 4.00 -4.37 6.59
C GLY A 97 4.47 -5.21 5.40
N ALA A 98 4.11 -4.73 4.21
CA ALA A 98 4.76 -5.12 2.96
C ALA A 98 6.19 -4.55 2.89
#